data_AF-A0A835X2X8-F1
#
_entry.id   AF-A0A835X2X8-F1
#
_cell.length_a   1.000
_cell.length_b   1.000
_cell.length_c   1.000
_cell.angle_alpha   90.00
_cell.angle_beta   90.00
_cell.angle_gamma   90.00
#
_symmetry.space_group_name_H-M   'P 1'
#
loop_
_entity.id
_entity.type
_entity.pdbx_description
1 polymer ?
#
loop_
_entity_poly.entity_id
_entity_poly.type
_entity_poly.pdbx_seq_one_letter_code
_entity_poly.pdbx_strand_id
1 'polypeptide(L)'
;MAAVLAFAKKIGFNENNTAIGTTCYITNDKTANFLQIVSQITDIPVLVINPKLENSKFEGIRAFSQGFAKEGVGAGGSMIASILKTGTNSQKLLELIEKEYQRVFT
;
A
#
# COMPACT_ATOMS: atom_id res chain seq x y z
N MET A 1 -6.99 7.64 1.89
CA MET A 1 -7.66 7.65 0.56
C MET A 1 -9.17 7.48 0.59
N ALA A 2 -9.76 6.68 1.48
CA ALA A 2 -11.23 6.51 1.54
C ALA A 2 -12.02 7.84 1.64
N ALA A 3 -11.60 8.78 2.48
CA ALA A 3 -12.23 10.10 2.56
C ALA A 3 -12.18 10.89 1.23
N VAL A 4 -11.05 10.82 0.51
CA VAL A 4 -10.89 11.44 -0.81
C VAL A 4 -11.85 10.80 -1.81
N LEU A 5 -11.99 9.46 -1.77
CA LEU A 5 -12.94 8.74 -2.62
C LEU A 5 -14.39 9.15 -2.33
N ALA A 6 -14.76 9.31 -1.05
CA ALA A 6 -16.08 9.77 -0.65
C ALA A 6 -16.40 11.17 -1.20
N PHE A 7 -15.41 12.07 -1.17
CA PHE A 7 -15.54 13.40 -1.76
C PHE A 7 -15.62 13.34 -3.30
N ALA A 8 -14.76 12.55 -3.95
CA ALA A 8 -14.74 12.34 -5.39
C ALA A 8 -16.10 11.83 -5.90
N LYS A 9 -16.74 10.90 -5.18
CA LYS A 9 -18.09 10.42 -5.49
C LYS A 9 -19.14 11.54 -5.52
N LYS A 10 -19.01 12.56 -4.67
CA LYS A 10 -19.98 13.67 -4.61
C LYS A 10 -19.79 14.71 -5.72
N ILE A 11 -18.56 14.94 -6.16
CA ILE A 11 -18.25 15.92 -7.22
C ILE A 11 -18.30 15.30 -8.62
N GLY A 12 -18.41 13.97 -8.71
CA GLY A 12 -18.34 13.21 -9.95
C GLY A 12 -16.91 12.85 -10.31
N PHE A 13 -16.64 11.55 -10.48
CA PHE A 13 -15.35 11.03 -10.92
C PHE A 13 -15.56 9.81 -11.83
N ASN A 14 -14.54 9.42 -12.58
CA ASN A 14 -14.61 8.24 -13.45
C ASN A 14 -14.26 6.97 -12.66
N GLU A 15 -15.28 6.22 -12.26
CA GLU A 15 -15.15 4.96 -11.52
C GLU A 15 -14.35 3.91 -12.31
N ASN A 16 -14.53 3.85 -13.64
CA ASN A 16 -13.87 2.87 -14.51
C ASN A 16 -12.36 3.09 -14.68
N ASN A 17 -11.85 4.26 -14.27
CA ASN A 17 -10.43 4.60 -14.36
C ASN A 17 -9.84 4.97 -13.00
N THR A 18 -10.43 4.48 -11.92
CA THR A 18 -10.00 4.79 -10.55
C THR A 18 -9.81 3.50 -9.77
N ALA A 19 -8.70 3.43 -9.03
CA ALA A 19 -8.43 2.35 -8.09
C ALA A 19 -7.75 2.93 -6.84
N ILE A 20 -7.88 2.23 -5.71
CA ILE A 20 -7.11 2.51 -4.50
C ILE A 20 -5.95 1.52 -4.41
N GLY A 21 -4.71 2.02 -4.39
CA GLY A 21 -3.53 1.23 -4.07
C GLY A 21 -3.15 1.36 -2.60
N THR A 22 -2.98 0.23 -1.90
CA THR A 22 -2.60 0.18 -0.47
C THR A 22 -1.70 -1.02 -0.18
N THR A 23 -1.09 -1.08 1.00
CA THR A 23 -0.39 -2.27 1.49
C THR A 23 -1.33 -3.28 2.16
N CYS A 24 -0.90 -4.55 2.24
CA CYS A 24 -1.58 -5.60 3.00
C CYS A 24 -1.66 -5.29 4.50
N TYR A 25 -0.75 -4.47 5.02
CA TYR A 25 -0.74 -4.06 6.42
C TYR A 25 -1.96 -3.21 6.81
N ILE A 26 -2.58 -2.53 5.86
CA ILE A 26 -3.86 -1.83 6.06
C ILE A 26 -5.04 -2.78 5.91
N THR A 27 -5.07 -3.62 4.88
CA THR A 27 -6.23 -4.50 4.64
C THR A 27 -6.37 -5.61 5.66
N ASN A 28 -5.26 -6.06 6.25
CA ASN A 28 -5.24 -7.08 7.29
C ASN A 28 -5.46 -6.49 8.69
N ASP A 29 -5.43 -5.16 8.83
CA ASP A 29 -5.73 -4.50 10.09
C ASP A 29 -7.24 -4.49 10.36
N LYS A 30 -7.68 -5.42 11.21
CA LYS A 30 -9.09 -5.54 11.63
C LYS A 30 -9.64 -4.31 12.34
N THR A 31 -8.79 -3.43 12.87
CA THR A 31 -9.23 -2.18 13.50
C THR A 31 -9.51 -1.08 12.48
N ALA A 32 -8.94 -1.18 11.27
CA ALA A 32 -9.08 -0.17 10.24
C ALA A 32 -10.38 -0.30 9.44
N ASN A 33 -10.93 -1.52 9.30
CA ASN A 33 -12.14 -1.82 8.51
C ASN A 33 -12.11 -1.23 7.08
N PHE A 34 -10.92 -1.13 6.49
CA PHE A 34 -10.68 -0.33 5.30
C PHE A 34 -11.52 -0.75 4.09
N LEU A 35 -11.58 -2.06 3.80
CA LEU A 35 -12.33 -2.61 2.68
C LEU A 35 -13.84 -2.35 2.81
N GLN A 36 -14.37 -2.44 4.04
CA GLN A 36 -15.78 -2.17 4.31
C GLN A 36 -16.12 -0.69 4.11
N ILE A 37 -15.23 0.22 4.52
CA ILE A 37 -15.44 1.66 4.30
C ILE A 37 -15.43 1.98 2.80
N VAL A 38 -14.49 1.41 2.04
CA VAL A 38 -14.41 1.65 0.59
C VAL A 38 -15.66 1.12 -0.12
N SER A 39 -16.13 -0.09 0.21
CA SER A 39 -17.32 -0.68 -0.42
C SER A 39 -18.61 0.08 -0.11
N GLN A 40 -18.71 0.74 1.04
CA GLN A 40 -19.82 1.64 1.37
C GLN A 40 -19.82 2.92 0.54
N ILE A 41 -18.63 3.37 0.11
CA ILE A 41 -18.50 4.55 -0.72
C ILE A 41 -18.87 4.21 -2.15
N THR A 42 -18.18 3.27 -2.79
CA THR A 42 -18.43 2.89 -4.20
C THR A 42 -17.69 1.60 -4.57
N ASP A 43 -18.11 0.95 -5.65
CA ASP A 43 -17.52 -0.30 -6.13
C ASP A 43 -16.34 -0.02 -7.07
N ILE A 44 -15.16 0.22 -6.50
CA ILE A 44 -13.91 0.35 -7.27
C ILE A 44 -12.85 -0.66 -6.82
N PRO A 45 -11.89 -1.02 -7.69
CA PRO A 45 -10.81 -1.92 -7.33
C PRO A 45 -9.95 -1.37 -6.18
N VAL A 46 -9.70 -2.21 -5.18
CA VAL A 46 -8.66 -2.00 -4.16
C VAL A 46 -7.49 -2.93 -4.47
N LEU A 47 -6.40 -2.36 -4.95
CA LEU A 47 -5.16 -3.06 -5.24
C LEU A 47 -4.32 -3.12 -3.97
N VAL A 48 -3.89 -4.33 -3.61
CA VAL A 48 -3.18 -4.59 -2.37
C VAL A 48 -1.82 -5.20 -2.68
N ILE A 49 -0.75 -4.59 -2.16
CA ILE A 49 0.60 -5.14 -2.26
C ILE A 49 1.06 -5.72 -0.92
N ASN A 50 1.64 -6.92 -0.98
CA ASN A 50 2.46 -7.46 0.11
C ASN A 50 3.94 -7.31 -0.26
N PRO A 51 4.67 -6.33 0.31
CA PRO A 51 6.10 -6.14 0.05
C PRO A 51 7.00 -7.07 0.88
N LYS A 52 6.43 -7.99 1.67
CA LYS A 52 7.15 -9.01 2.45
C LYS A 52 8.14 -8.43 3.47
N LEU A 53 7.82 -7.26 4.07
CA LEU A 53 8.71 -6.56 5.01
C LEU A 53 9.02 -7.39 6.26
N GLU A 54 8.18 -8.34 6.62
CA GLU A 54 8.41 -9.33 7.68
C GLU A 54 9.70 -10.12 7.48
N ASN A 55 10.14 -10.31 6.23
CA ASN A 55 11.34 -11.04 5.87
C ASN A 55 12.61 -10.17 5.83
N SER A 56 12.51 -8.89 6.21
CA SER A 56 13.66 -8.01 6.14
C SER A 56 14.75 -8.38 7.16
N LYS A 57 16.02 -8.15 6.81
CA LYS A 57 17.14 -8.22 7.76
C LYS A 57 17.16 -7.06 8.77
N PHE A 58 16.50 -5.94 8.47
CA PHE A 58 16.47 -4.76 9.35
C PHE A 58 15.22 -4.71 10.23
N GLU A 59 15.40 -4.53 11.54
CA GLU A 59 14.27 -4.51 12.50
C GLU A 59 13.31 -3.37 12.23
N GLY A 60 13.83 -2.19 11.87
CA GLY A 60 13.02 -1.02 11.55
C GLY A 60 12.10 -1.22 10.35
N ILE A 61 12.48 -2.09 9.40
CA ILE A 61 11.63 -2.47 8.27
C ILE A 61 10.61 -3.54 8.72
N ARG A 62 11.04 -4.55 9.48
CA ARG A 62 10.13 -5.59 10.00
C ARG A 62 9.01 -5.00 10.85
N ALA A 63 9.25 -3.93 11.58
CA ALA A 63 8.25 -3.24 12.40
C ALA A 63 6.97 -2.87 11.61
N PHE A 64 7.06 -2.62 10.31
CA PHE A 64 5.89 -2.32 9.47
C PHE A 64 4.89 -3.48 9.42
N SER A 65 5.40 -4.71 9.37
CA SER A 65 4.57 -5.92 9.41
C SER A 65 3.95 -6.19 10.78
N GLN A 66 4.44 -5.53 11.83
CA GLN A 66 3.99 -5.65 13.22
C GLN A 66 2.99 -4.56 13.60
N GLY A 67 2.53 -3.75 12.64
CA GLY A 67 1.48 -2.75 12.84
C GLY A 67 1.95 -1.30 12.99
N PHE A 68 3.26 -1.05 12.91
CA PHE A 68 3.83 0.30 12.91
C PHE A 68 3.81 0.92 11.51
N ALA A 69 3.53 2.22 11.39
CA ALA A 69 3.41 2.99 10.14
C ALA A 69 2.36 2.45 9.13
N LYS A 70 2.42 1.18 8.72
CA LYS A 70 1.54 0.41 7.81
C LYS A 70 1.42 0.97 6.38
N GLU A 71 1.24 2.27 6.25
CA GLU A 71 1.09 3.01 4.99
C GLU A 71 1.55 4.46 5.18
N GLY A 72 1.82 5.15 4.08
CA GLY A 72 2.18 6.57 4.09
C GLY A 72 2.90 6.98 2.81
N VAL A 73 2.88 8.29 2.50
CA VAL A 73 3.61 8.87 1.35
C VAL A 73 3.25 8.22 -0.01
N GLY A 74 2.09 7.55 -0.09
CA GLY A 74 1.67 6.81 -1.28
C GLY A 74 2.45 5.51 -1.53
N ALA A 75 3.14 4.95 -0.53
CA ALA A 75 4.00 3.79 -0.68
C ALA A 75 3.29 2.59 -1.33
N GLY A 76 2.10 2.21 -0.86
CA GLY A 76 1.33 1.11 -1.44
C GLY A 76 1.11 1.27 -2.95
N GLY A 77 0.59 2.44 -3.36
CA GLY A 77 0.35 2.75 -4.77
C GLY A 77 1.62 2.80 -5.62
N SER A 78 2.70 3.41 -5.11
CA SER A 78 3.99 3.48 -5.81
C SER A 78 4.63 2.11 -6.00
N MET A 79 4.57 1.23 -4.99
CA MET A 79 5.08 -0.13 -5.10
C MET A 79 4.28 -0.95 -6.11
N ILE A 80 2.94 -0.83 -6.11
CA ILE A 80 2.08 -1.49 -7.11
C ILE A 80 2.42 -1.01 -8.52
N ALA A 81 2.51 0.31 -8.73
CA ALA A 81 2.86 0.89 -10.01
C ALA A 81 4.24 0.41 -10.50
N SER A 82 5.22 0.33 -9.60
CA SER A 82 6.56 -0.18 -9.90
C SER A 82 6.53 -1.64 -10.37
N ILE A 83 5.82 -2.51 -9.65
CA ILE A 83 5.66 -3.93 -10.02
C ILE A 83 4.99 -4.07 -11.39
N LEU A 84 3.88 -3.37 -11.61
CA LEU A 84 3.15 -3.42 -12.88
C LEU A 84 3.97 -2.88 -14.04
N LYS A 85 4.75 -1.82 -13.83
CA LYS A 85 5.56 -1.19 -14.88
C LYS A 85 6.79 -2.00 -15.25
N THR A 86 7.44 -2.62 -14.27
CA THR A 86 8.76 -3.27 -14.44
C THR A 86 8.68 -4.79 -14.56
N GLY A 87 7.54 -5.40 -14.22
CA GLY A 87 7.42 -6.85 -14.10
C GLY A 87 8.22 -7.43 -12.93
N THR A 88 8.65 -6.59 -11.97
CA THR A 88 9.37 -7.05 -10.78
C THR A 88 8.43 -7.76 -9.79
N ASN A 89 8.95 -8.19 -8.65
CA ASN A 89 8.18 -8.89 -7.62
C ASN A 89 8.51 -8.36 -6.22
N SER A 90 7.72 -8.76 -5.22
CA SER A 90 7.89 -8.31 -3.83
C SER A 90 9.25 -8.64 -3.24
N GLN A 91 9.88 -9.75 -3.66
CA GLN A 91 11.21 -10.11 -3.16
C GLN A 91 12.25 -9.10 -3.63
N LYS A 92 12.24 -8.77 -4.93
CA LYS A 92 13.16 -7.79 -5.48
C LYS A 92 12.89 -6.39 -4.93
N LEU A 93 11.63 -6.05 -4.70
CA LEU A 93 11.24 -4.81 -4.06
C LEU A 93 11.81 -4.70 -2.63
N LEU A 94 11.70 -5.76 -1.83
CA LEU A 94 12.29 -5.82 -0.50
C LEU A 94 13.81 -5.58 -0.54
N GLU A 95 14.53 -6.25 -1.45
CA GLU A 95 15.97 -6.04 -1.62
C GLU A 95 16.33 -4.57 -1.91
N LEU A 96 15.53 -3.88 -2.73
CA LEU A 96 15.73 -2.47 -3.04
C LEU A 96 15.44 -1.57 -1.84
N ILE A 97 14.38 -1.86 -1.09
CA ILE A 97 14.05 -1.15 0.16
C ILE A 97 15.20 -1.31 1.16
N GLU A 98 15.72 -2.52 1.33
CA GLU A 98 16.85 -2.79 2.21
C GLU A 98 18.13 -2.09 1.78
N LYS A 99 18.41 -2.04 0.47
CA LYS A 99 19.56 -1.32 -0.07
C LYS A 99 19.47 0.18 0.24
N GLU A 100 18.30 0.77 0.03
CA GLU A 100 18.09 2.19 0.33
C GLU A 100 18.11 2.48 1.83
N TYR A 101 17.52 1.60 2.64
CA TYR A 101 17.60 1.70 4.09
C TYR A 101 19.05 1.68 4.55
N GLN A 102 19.87 0.74 4.08
CA GLN A 102 21.29 0.69 4.39
C GLN A 102 22.00 1.99 3.99
N ARG A 103 21.78 2.49 2.77
CA ARG A 103 22.40 3.72 2.25
C ARG A 103 22.08 4.97 3.07
N VAL A 104 20.90 5.04 3.70
CA VAL A 104 20.52 6.22 4.51
C VAL A 104 21.10 6.14 5.93
N PHE A 105 21.36 4.94 6.44
CA PHE A 105 21.90 4.71 7.77
C PHE A 105 23.42 4.46 7.79
N THR A 106 24.10 4.49 6.64
CA THR A 106 25.57 4.44 6.48
C THR A 106 26.05 5.55 5.57
#